data_AF-A0AAX4HVZ1-F1
#
_entry.id   AF-A0AAX4HVZ1-F1
#
_cell.length_a   1.000
_cell.length_b   1.000
_cell.length_c   1.000
_cell.angle_alpha   90.00
_cell.angle_beta   90.00
_cell.angle_gamma   90.00
#
_symmetry.space_group_name_H-M   'P 1'
#
loop_
_entity.id
_entity.type
_entity.pdbx_description
1 polymer ?
#
loop_
_entity_poly.entity_id
_entity_poly.type
_entity_poly.pdbx_seq_one_letter_code
_entity_poly.pdbx_strand_id
1 'polypeptide(L)'
;MRLNHVANKILLSDTKKLAGVEREALVKLLHHLREIDKRKLYCDLKYSSLFAYCVHELGYSEGAAHRRIVASRALAEMPEIEKKIEEGSLNLTTISLVNQFIDDPIQKRDVLKEVENLTKTECEQKLFEITGKEERAKDKKKRISKDKVQVAFVLTDETMNLVDQLKNLLGKEMEMDQLVQFMAKKAIEAVEKTKFKQTKSETSLSPAKVGRAIPASVKRTVYARDKKCTNCGTTHNLNYDHIIPYSMGGPATVQNVRLLCFECNQRARFRMGLEKSPPRRVGK
;
A
#
# COMPACT_ATOMS: atom_id res chain seq x y z
N MET A 1 24.57 -6.49 -28.22
CA MET A 1 24.40 -7.67 -29.09
C MET A 1 24.09 -7.18 -30.50
N ARG A 2 24.86 -7.58 -31.52
CA ARG A 2 24.56 -7.27 -32.94
C ARG A 2 23.83 -8.48 -33.54
N LEU A 3 22.67 -8.27 -34.18
CA LEU A 3 21.80 -9.35 -34.71
C LEU A 3 21.64 -9.32 -36.24
N ASN A 4 22.39 -8.44 -36.92
CA ASN A 4 22.30 -8.16 -38.35
C ASN A 4 22.68 -9.32 -39.29
N HIS A 5 23.22 -10.41 -38.75
CA HIS A 5 23.64 -11.62 -39.47
C HIS A 5 22.71 -12.82 -39.22
N VAL A 6 21.69 -12.65 -38.37
CA VAL A 6 20.75 -13.73 -38.05
C VAL A 6 19.61 -13.74 -39.08
N ALA A 7 19.30 -14.91 -39.63
CA ALA A 7 18.19 -15.06 -40.56
C ALA A 7 16.84 -14.74 -39.90
N ASN A 8 15.95 -14.05 -40.62
CA ASN A 8 14.65 -13.58 -40.10
C ASN A 8 13.83 -14.66 -39.38
N LYS A 9 13.77 -15.87 -39.95
CA LYS A 9 13.02 -17.00 -39.36
C LYS A 9 13.59 -17.44 -38.01
N ILE A 10 14.92 -17.46 -37.89
CA ILE A 10 15.62 -17.79 -36.65
C ILE A 10 15.38 -16.68 -35.63
N LEU A 11 15.55 -15.42 -36.03
CA LEU A 11 15.33 -14.26 -35.16
C LEU A 11 13.92 -14.23 -34.57
N LEU A 12 12.88 -14.50 -35.38
CA LEU A 12 11.50 -14.59 -34.90
C LEU A 12 11.29 -15.76 -33.94
N SER A 13 11.85 -16.94 -34.25
CA SER A 13 11.74 -18.13 -33.39
C SER A 13 12.41 -17.90 -32.04
N ASP A 14 13.63 -17.36 -32.04
CA ASP A 14 14.40 -17.12 -30.83
C ASP A 14 13.78 -16.01 -29.98
N THR A 15 13.26 -14.95 -30.61
CA THR A 15 12.52 -13.90 -29.89
C THR A 15 11.30 -14.48 -29.18
N LYS A 16 10.55 -15.40 -29.82
CA LYS A 16 9.40 -16.07 -29.19
C LYS A 16 9.81 -16.94 -28.00
N LYS A 17 10.94 -17.65 -28.10
CA LYS A 17 11.50 -18.44 -26.98
C LYS A 17 11.94 -17.54 -25.84
N LEU A 18 12.66 -16.46 -26.14
CA LEU A 18 13.12 -15.48 -25.14
C LEU A 18 11.96 -14.83 -24.40
N ALA A 19 10.86 -14.52 -25.09
CA ALA A 19 9.65 -14.02 -24.45
C ALA A 19 9.05 -15.03 -23.44
N GLY A 20 9.16 -16.34 -23.72
CA GLY A 20 8.79 -17.39 -22.76
C GLY A 20 9.69 -17.39 -21.53
N VAL A 21 11.00 -17.38 -21.74
CA VAL A 21 12.01 -17.33 -20.66
C VAL A 21 11.82 -16.08 -19.78
N GLU A 22 11.49 -14.94 -20.38
CA GLU A 22 11.17 -13.71 -19.64
C GLU A 22 9.97 -13.90 -18.71
N ARG A 23 8.91 -14.56 -19.19
CA ARG A 23 7.69 -14.81 -18.38
C ARG A 23 7.94 -15.83 -17.27
N GLU A 24 8.73 -16.86 -17.50
CA GLU A 24 9.17 -17.80 -16.46
C GLU A 24 9.98 -17.08 -15.36
N ALA A 25 10.92 -16.21 -15.75
CA ALA A 25 11.69 -15.41 -14.80
C ALA A 25 10.79 -14.44 -14.01
N LEU A 26 9.79 -13.84 -14.69
CA LEU A 26 8.80 -12.99 -14.04
C LEU A 26 7.98 -13.76 -13.01
N VAL A 27 7.49 -14.97 -13.30
CA VAL A 27 6.73 -15.78 -12.36
C VAL A 27 7.55 -16.10 -11.11
N LYS A 28 8.83 -16.50 -11.29
CA LYS A 28 9.76 -16.69 -10.17
C LYS A 28 9.89 -15.42 -9.33
N LEU A 29 10.07 -14.26 -9.96
CA LEU A 29 10.11 -12.98 -9.25
C LEU A 29 8.83 -12.74 -8.43
N LEU A 30 7.64 -13.02 -8.98
CA LEU A 30 6.37 -12.82 -8.27
C LEU A 30 6.27 -13.71 -7.01
N HIS A 31 6.73 -14.96 -7.08
CA HIS A 31 6.81 -15.83 -5.90
C HIS A 31 7.78 -15.29 -4.84
N HIS A 32 8.93 -14.76 -5.25
CA HIS A 32 9.87 -14.11 -4.34
C HIS A 32 9.25 -12.86 -3.68
N LEU A 33 8.60 -11.99 -4.45
CA LEU A 33 7.91 -10.81 -3.93
C LEU A 33 6.80 -11.18 -2.95
N ARG A 34 6.05 -12.27 -3.24
CA ARG A 34 5.05 -12.82 -2.34
C ARG A 34 5.66 -13.25 -1.00
N GLU A 35 6.79 -13.96 -1.02
CA GLU A 35 7.43 -14.42 0.21
C GLU A 35 8.07 -13.28 0.99
N ILE A 36 8.66 -12.30 0.30
CA ILE A 36 9.15 -11.04 0.88
C ILE A 36 8.00 -10.29 1.56
N ASP A 37 6.82 -10.20 0.93
CA ASP A 37 5.64 -9.55 1.55
C ASP A 37 5.16 -10.34 2.77
N LYS A 38 5.05 -11.66 2.65
CA LYS A 38 4.59 -12.53 3.73
C LYS A 38 5.49 -12.38 4.96
N ARG A 39 6.81 -12.40 4.78
CA ARG A 39 7.79 -12.29 5.88
C ARG A 39 8.10 -10.84 6.28
N LYS A 40 7.63 -9.85 5.51
CA LYS A 40 7.91 -8.42 5.70
C LYS A 40 9.42 -8.10 5.69
N LEU A 41 10.21 -8.79 4.86
CA LEU A 41 11.68 -8.65 4.86
C LEU A 41 12.15 -7.23 4.52
N TYR A 42 11.38 -6.49 3.74
CA TYR A 42 11.65 -5.09 3.42
C TYR A 42 11.73 -4.18 4.66
N CYS A 43 11.08 -4.55 5.77
CA CYS A 43 11.19 -3.79 7.03
C CYS A 43 12.59 -3.88 7.63
N ASP A 44 13.32 -4.97 7.40
CA ASP A 44 14.68 -5.16 7.89
C ASP A 44 15.65 -4.24 7.15
N LEU A 45 15.36 -4.02 5.86
CA LEU A 45 16.02 -3.06 4.97
C LEU A 45 15.49 -1.63 5.14
N LYS A 46 14.70 -1.35 6.18
CA LYS A 46 14.18 -0.02 6.53
C LYS A 46 13.19 0.58 5.53
N TYR A 47 12.64 -0.21 4.62
CA TYR A 47 11.54 0.24 3.77
C TYR A 47 10.20 0.22 4.50
N SER A 48 9.37 1.21 4.20
CA SER A 48 8.05 1.38 4.83
C SER A 48 6.97 0.45 4.29
N SER A 49 7.20 -0.14 3.11
CA SER A 49 6.29 -1.04 2.41
C SER A 49 7.02 -1.86 1.35
N LEU A 50 6.39 -2.94 0.87
CA LEU A 50 6.87 -3.69 -0.29
C LEU A 50 6.97 -2.80 -1.54
N PHE A 51 6.05 -1.84 -1.70
CA PHE A 51 6.09 -0.90 -2.81
C PHE A 51 7.36 -0.04 -2.79
N ALA A 52 7.68 0.55 -1.63
CA ALA A 52 8.90 1.33 -1.46
C ALA A 52 10.16 0.48 -1.76
N TYR A 53 10.17 -0.78 -1.31
CA TYR A 53 11.25 -1.73 -1.64
C TYR A 53 11.35 -1.99 -3.15
N CYS A 54 10.24 -2.31 -3.82
CA CYS A 54 10.23 -2.56 -5.26
C CYS A 54 10.70 -1.35 -6.09
N VAL A 55 10.37 -0.14 -5.66
CA VAL A 55 10.75 1.09 -6.37
C VAL A 55 12.21 1.46 -6.10
N HIS A 56 12.62 1.49 -4.82
CA HIS A 56 13.91 2.06 -4.44
C HIS A 56 15.05 1.04 -4.39
N GLU A 57 14.78 -0.23 -4.08
CA GLU A 57 15.80 -1.29 -4.06
C GLU A 57 15.85 -2.02 -5.41
N LEU A 58 14.69 -2.42 -5.95
CA LEU A 58 14.64 -3.20 -7.20
C LEU A 58 14.60 -2.32 -8.46
N GLY A 59 14.52 -1.00 -8.32
CA GLY A 59 14.58 -0.05 -9.44
C GLY A 59 13.34 -0.04 -10.35
N TYR A 60 12.20 -0.60 -9.92
CA TYR A 60 10.98 -0.55 -10.72
C TYR A 60 10.36 0.84 -10.73
N SER A 61 9.77 1.22 -11.87
CA SER A 61 8.83 2.35 -11.88
C SER A 61 7.61 2.05 -11.02
N GLU A 62 6.96 3.08 -10.50
CA GLU A 62 5.78 2.93 -9.61
C GLU A 62 4.70 2.02 -10.22
N GLY A 63 4.36 2.22 -11.50
CA GLY A 63 3.39 1.39 -12.20
C GLY A 63 3.85 -0.04 -12.44
N ALA A 64 5.16 -0.27 -12.60
CA ALA A 64 5.74 -1.61 -12.72
C ALA A 64 5.75 -2.35 -11.37
N ALA A 65 6.09 -1.64 -10.29
CA ALA A 65 6.05 -2.15 -8.92
C ALA A 65 4.63 -2.51 -8.51
N HIS A 66 3.66 -1.62 -8.75
CA HIS A 66 2.26 -1.86 -8.42
C HIS A 66 1.73 -3.13 -9.08
N ARG A 67 1.90 -3.27 -10.40
CA ARG A 67 1.42 -4.45 -11.15
C ARG A 67 2.03 -5.76 -10.67
N ARG A 68 3.33 -5.77 -10.34
CA ARG A 68 4.01 -6.95 -9.78
C ARG A 68 3.48 -7.29 -8.39
N ILE A 69 3.26 -6.30 -7.53
CA ILE A 69 2.72 -6.52 -6.19
C ILE A 69 1.31 -7.11 -6.28
N VAL A 70 0.44 -6.52 -7.11
CA VAL A 70 -0.93 -7.03 -7.31
C VAL A 70 -0.91 -8.46 -7.86
N ALA A 71 -0.11 -8.73 -8.89
CA ALA A 71 0.00 -10.08 -9.44
C ALA A 71 0.59 -11.10 -8.45
N SER A 72 1.60 -10.72 -7.66
CA SER A 72 2.17 -11.61 -6.62
C SER A 72 1.16 -11.98 -5.53
N ARG A 73 0.19 -11.09 -5.27
CA ARG A 73 -0.90 -11.33 -4.33
C ARG A 73 -2.00 -12.19 -4.95
N ALA A 74 -2.39 -11.91 -6.19
CA ALA A 74 -3.32 -12.73 -6.96
C ALA A 74 -2.84 -14.19 -7.08
N LEU A 75 -1.55 -14.42 -7.31
CA LEU A 75 -0.93 -15.77 -7.34
C LEU A 75 -1.12 -16.55 -6.03
N ALA A 76 -1.24 -15.85 -4.90
CA ALA A 76 -1.47 -16.51 -3.62
C ALA A 76 -2.92 -16.95 -3.42
N GLU A 77 -3.86 -16.26 -4.05
CA GLU A 77 -5.30 -16.53 -3.99
C GLU A 77 -5.72 -17.54 -5.06
N MET A 78 -5.09 -17.45 -6.24
CA MET A 78 -5.39 -18.23 -7.43
C MET A 78 -4.09 -18.74 -8.07
N PRO A 79 -3.51 -19.86 -7.58
CA PRO A 79 -2.27 -20.42 -8.12
C PRO A 79 -2.35 -20.77 -9.62
N GLU A 80 -3.56 -21.03 -10.14
CA GLU A 80 -3.81 -21.34 -11.55
C GLU A 80 -3.44 -20.22 -12.53
N ILE A 81 -3.29 -18.96 -12.07
CA ILE A 81 -2.87 -17.85 -12.94
C ILE A 81 -1.39 -17.95 -13.34
N GLU A 82 -0.60 -18.75 -12.63
CA GLU A 82 0.83 -18.96 -12.89
C GLU A 82 1.06 -19.42 -14.33
N LYS A 83 0.41 -20.52 -14.72
CA LYS A 83 0.53 -21.08 -16.07
C LYS A 83 0.08 -20.10 -17.15
N LYS A 84 -0.98 -19.33 -16.88
CA LYS A 84 -1.51 -18.33 -17.82
C LYS A 84 -0.51 -17.19 -18.07
N ILE A 85 0.27 -16.81 -17.05
CA ILE A 85 1.34 -15.83 -17.20
C ILE A 85 2.51 -16.43 -18.00
N GLU A 86 2.90 -17.67 -17.73
CA GLU A 86 4.00 -18.35 -18.47
C GLU A 86 3.66 -18.53 -19.96
N GLU A 87 2.45 -18.96 -20.25
CA GLU A 87 1.92 -19.14 -21.62
C GLU A 87 1.73 -17.81 -22.35
N GLY A 88 1.54 -16.72 -21.59
CA GLY A 88 1.33 -15.37 -22.14
C GLY A 88 -0.13 -15.04 -22.44
N SER A 89 -1.08 -15.92 -22.06
CA SER A 89 -2.52 -15.65 -22.18
C SER A 89 -2.99 -14.60 -21.18
N LEU A 90 -2.24 -14.37 -20.10
CA LEU A 90 -2.55 -13.36 -19.10
C LEU A 90 -1.31 -12.53 -18.76
N ASN A 91 -1.48 -11.21 -18.67
CA ASN A 91 -0.39 -10.29 -18.32
C ASN A 91 -0.69 -9.50 -17.04
N LEU A 92 0.34 -8.89 -16.44
CA LEU A 92 0.21 -8.18 -15.16
C LEU A 92 -0.76 -7.00 -15.21
N THR A 93 -0.93 -6.38 -16.39
CA THR A 93 -1.85 -5.25 -16.58
C THR A 93 -3.29 -5.72 -16.46
N THR A 94 -3.66 -6.79 -17.16
CA THR A 94 -4.99 -7.42 -17.08
C THR A 94 -5.30 -7.87 -15.65
N ILE A 95 -4.37 -8.55 -14.98
CA ILE A 95 -4.54 -8.96 -13.57
C ILE A 95 -4.81 -7.75 -12.66
N SER A 96 -4.08 -6.66 -12.88
CA SER A 96 -4.22 -5.45 -12.07
C SER A 96 -5.54 -4.72 -12.32
N LEU A 97 -6.04 -4.76 -13.56
CA LEU A 97 -7.35 -4.21 -13.90
C LEU A 97 -8.45 -5.03 -13.23
N VAL A 98 -8.47 -6.35 -13.36
CA VAL A 98 -9.51 -7.18 -12.71
C VAL A 98 -9.54 -6.94 -11.19
N ASN A 99 -8.38 -6.89 -10.54
CA ASN A 99 -8.30 -6.63 -9.10
C ASN A 99 -8.71 -5.20 -8.69
N GLN A 100 -8.83 -4.25 -9.63
CA GLN A 100 -9.30 -2.89 -9.37
C GLN A 100 -10.83 -2.79 -9.38
N PHE A 101 -11.52 -3.62 -10.18
CA PHE A 101 -12.97 -3.52 -10.38
C PHE A 101 -13.77 -4.54 -9.58
N ILE A 102 -13.16 -5.69 -9.30
CA ILE A 102 -13.81 -6.82 -8.66
C ILE A 102 -13.09 -7.07 -7.34
N ASP A 103 -13.83 -7.10 -6.24
CA ASP A 103 -13.30 -7.41 -4.91
C ASP A 103 -13.51 -8.89 -4.55
N ASP A 104 -14.63 -9.47 -4.97
CA ASP A 104 -15.01 -10.84 -4.66
C ASP A 104 -14.05 -11.88 -5.28
N PRO A 105 -13.41 -12.75 -4.47
CA PRO A 105 -12.45 -13.73 -4.97
C PRO A 105 -13.01 -14.75 -5.97
N ILE A 106 -14.28 -15.14 -5.83
CA ILE A 106 -14.92 -16.12 -6.70
C ILE A 106 -15.15 -15.48 -8.07
N GLN A 107 -15.77 -14.30 -8.08
CA GLN A 107 -15.98 -13.53 -9.31
C GLN A 107 -14.66 -13.18 -9.99
N LYS A 108 -13.60 -12.80 -9.24
CA LYS A 108 -12.26 -12.54 -9.79
C LYS A 108 -11.74 -13.74 -10.59
N ARG A 109 -11.88 -14.95 -10.06
CA ARG A 109 -11.40 -16.18 -10.70
C ARG A 109 -12.09 -16.42 -12.03
N ASP A 110 -13.39 -16.20 -12.11
CA ASP A 110 -14.14 -16.44 -13.34
C ASP A 110 -13.87 -15.35 -14.38
N VAL A 111 -13.83 -14.08 -13.96
CA VAL A 111 -13.48 -12.98 -14.87
C VAL A 111 -12.06 -13.11 -15.41
N LEU A 112 -11.09 -13.61 -14.62
CA LEU A 112 -9.73 -13.85 -15.10
C LEU A 112 -9.63 -14.92 -16.18
N LYS A 113 -10.57 -15.88 -16.27
CA LYS A 113 -10.66 -16.82 -17.39
C LYS A 113 -11.20 -16.14 -18.64
N GLU A 114 -12.15 -15.23 -18.43
CA GLU A 114 -12.86 -14.53 -19.49
C GLU A 114 -12.06 -13.42 -20.17
N VAL A 115 -11.02 -12.90 -19.53
CA VAL A 115 -10.14 -11.83 -20.05
C VAL A 115 -8.80 -12.33 -20.58
N GLU A 116 -8.66 -13.65 -20.75
CA GLU A 116 -7.46 -14.23 -21.37
C GLU A 116 -7.31 -13.77 -22.82
N ASN A 117 -6.05 -13.52 -23.23
CA ASN A 117 -5.65 -13.05 -24.56
C ASN A 117 -6.24 -11.69 -24.98
N LEU A 118 -6.95 -10.99 -24.09
CA LEU A 118 -7.47 -9.66 -24.37
C LEU A 118 -6.40 -8.59 -24.24
N THR A 119 -6.49 -7.59 -25.11
CA THR A 119 -5.79 -6.33 -24.94
C THR A 119 -6.30 -5.58 -23.71
N LYS A 120 -5.55 -4.56 -23.28
CA LYS A 120 -5.97 -3.70 -22.16
C LYS A 120 -7.36 -3.12 -22.38
N THR A 121 -7.60 -2.59 -23.58
CA THR A 121 -8.85 -1.91 -23.94
C THR A 121 -10.03 -2.87 -23.97
N GLU A 122 -9.86 -4.06 -24.55
CA GLU A 122 -10.91 -5.09 -24.54
C GLU A 122 -11.21 -5.57 -23.13
N CYS A 123 -10.19 -5.71 -22.27
CA CYS A 123 -10.40 -6.06 -20.86
C CYS A 123 -11.16 -4.97 -20.10
N GLU A 124 -10.87 -3.68 -20.35
CA GLU A 124 -11.60 -2.56 -19.75
C GLU A 124 -13.08 -2.58 -20.15
N GLN A 125 -13.35 -2.79 -21.44
CA GLN A 125 -14.72 -2.88 -21.96
C GLN A 125 -15.49 -4.05 -21.34
N LYS A 126 -14.86 -5.24 -21.26
CA LYS A 126 -15.47 -6.41 -20.64
C LYS A 126 -15.72 -6.23 -19.13
N LEU A 127 -14.78 -5.58 -18.43
CA LEU A 127 -14.96 -5.25 -17.01
C LEU A 127 -16.10 -4.25 -16.78
N PHE A 128 -16.26 -3.29 -17.69
CA PHE A 128 -17.40 -2.36 -17.67
C PHE A 128 -18.73 -3.10 -17.85
N GLU A 129 -18.82 -4.01 -18.82
CA GLU A 129 -20.03 -4.83 -19.06
C GLU A 129 -20.42 -5.68 -17.83
N ILE A 130 -19.43 -6.25 -17.13
CA ILE A 130 -19.66 -7.11 -15.96
C ILE A 130 -20.03 -6.30 -14.72
N THR A 131 -19.34 -5.18 -14.49
CA THR A 131 -19.46 -4.46 -13.20
C THR A 131 -20.40 -3.26 -13.27
N GLY A 132 -20.72 -2.76 -14.46
CA GLY A 132 -21.40 -1.48 -14.68
C GLY A 132 -20.64 -0.27 -14.14
N LYS A 133 -19.38 -0.46 -13.70
CA LYS A 133 -18.55 0.59 -13.12
C LYS A 133 -17.61 1.10 -14.20
N GLU A 134 -17.72 2.38 -14.53
CA GLU A 134 -16.66 3.05 -15.28
C GLU A 134 -15.35 3.01 -14.49
N GLU A 135 -14.22 3.05 -15.19
CA GLU A 135 -12.93 3.21 -14.53
C GLU A 135 -12.99 4.48 -13.67
N ARG A 136 -12.96 4.32 -12.34
CA ARG A 136 -12.81 5.45 -11.45
C ARG A 136 -11.57 6.20 -11.88
N ALA A 137 -11.73 7.41 -12.40
CA ALA A 137 -10.62 8.27 -12.74
C ALA A 137 -9.74 8.40 -11.49
N LYS A 138 -8.58 7.73 -11.51
CA LYS A 138 -7.66 7.76 -10.38
C LYS A 138 -7.23 9.19 -10.14
N ASP A 139 -7.14 9.58 -8.87
CA ASP A 139 -6.53 10.84 -8.48
C ASP A 139 -5.14 10.94 -9.13
N LYS A 140 -4.99 11.82 -10.10
CA LYS A 140 -3.71 12.07 -10.75
C LYS A 140 -2.97 13.09 -9.90
N LYS A 141 -1.78 12.70 -9.43
CA LYS A 141 -0.85 13.59 -8.74
C LYS A 141 0.41 13.72 -9.58
N LYS A 142 0.65 14.93 -10.11
CA LYS A 142 1.85 15.24 -10.88
C LYS A 142 2.65 16.29 -10.14
N ARG A 143 3.88 15.96 -9.75
CA ARG A 143 4.80 16.94 -9.16
C ARG A 143 5.27 17.88 -10.27
N ILE A 144 4.95 19.17 -10.15
CA ILE A 144 5.34 20.21 -11.12
C ILE A 144 6.70 20.80 -10.72
N SER A 145 6.92 21.00 -9.43
CA SER A 145 8.19 21.53 -8.90
C SER A 145 8.54 20.87 -7.56
N LYS A 146 9.65 21.29 -6.94
CA LYS A 146 10.07 20.78 -5.62
C LYS A 146 8.97 20.89 -4.57
N ASP A 147 8.14 21.93 -4.64
CA ASP A 147 7.14 22.24 -3.61
C ASP A 147 5.69 22.27 -4.13
N LYS A 148 5.46 22.09 -5.44
CA LYS A 148 4.12 22.11 -6.03
C LYS A 148 3.71 20.77 -6.63
N VAL A 149 2.50 20.34 -6.30
CA VAL A 149 1.87 19.12 -6.84
C VAL A 149 0.54 19.51 -7.47
N GLN A 150 0.37 19.19 -8.75
CA GLN A 150 -0.93 19.26 -9.41
C GLN A 150 -1.72 18.01 -9.05
N VAL A 151 -2.96 18.21 -8.60
CA VAL A 151 -3.88 17.13 -8.28
C VAL A 151 -5.11 17.26 -9.17
N ALA A 152 -5.53 16.16 -9.78
CA ALA A 152 -6.82 16.05 -10.46
C ALA A 152 -7.56 14.85 -9.89
N PHE A 153 -8.76 15.07 -9.37
CA PHE A 153 -9.64 14.06 -8.79
C PHE A 153 -11.08 14.39 -9.16
N VAL A 154 -11.96 13.38 -9.07
CA VAL A 154 -13.39 13.54 -9.32
C VAL A 154 -14.10 13.66 -7.98
N LEU A 155 -14.88 14.72 -7.81
CA LEU A 155 -15.76 14.91 -6.66
C LEU A 155 -17.20 14.62 -7.05
N THR A 156 -17.99 14.11 -6.10
CA THR A 156 -19.44 14.03 -6.27
C THR A 156 -20.05 15.42 -6.13
N ASP A 157 -21.24 15.62 -6.70
CA ASP A 157 -22.00 16.87 -6.56
C ASP A 157 -22.26 17.22 -5.08
N GLU A 158 -22.54 16.21 -4.26
CA GLU A 158 -22.68 16.38 -2.80
C GLU A 158 -21.39 16.95 -2.17
N THR A 159 -20.23 16.44 -2.56
CA THR A 159 -18.95 16.94 -2.04
C THR A 159 -18.67 18.35 -2.53
N MET A 160 -18.96 18.64 -3.80
CA MET A 160 -18.83 20.00 -4.36
C MET A 160 -19.74 21.00 -3.64
N ASN A 161 -20.98 20.61 -3.35
CA ASN A 161 -21.91 21.44 -2.58
C ASN A 161 -21.37 21.79 -1.19
N LEU A 162 -20.73 20.83 -0.49
CA LEU A 162 -20.08 21.10 0.79
C LEU A 162 -18.90 22.07 0.67
N VAL A 163 -18.08 21.92 -0.38
CA VAL A 163 -16.97 22.83 -0.67
C VAL A 163 -17.48 24.24 -0.93
N ASP A 164 -18.55 24.38 -1.70
CA ASP A 164 -19.12 25.69 -2.04
C ASP A 164 -19.83 26.34 -0.84
N GLN A 165 -20.57 25.56 -0.04
CA GLN A 165 -21.11 26.04 1.24
C GLN A 165 -20.01 26.58 2.15
N LEU A 166 -18.88 25.86 2.25
CA LEU A 166 -17.75 26.30 3.05
C LEU A 166 -17.15 27.60 2.51
N LYS A 167 -16.95 27.73 1.20
CA LYS A 167 -16.48 28.99 0.57
C LYS A 167 -17.40 30.15 0.92
N ASN A 168 -18.71 29.95 0.78
CA ASN A 168 -19.71 30.97 1.08
C ASN A 168 -19.67 31.42 2.55
N LEU A 169 -19.54 30.48 3.48
CA LEU A 169 -19.44 30.79 4.92
C LEU A 169 -18.14 31.52 5.29
N LEU A 170 -17.05 31.26 4.58
CA LEU A 170 -15.77 31.93 4.83
C LEU A 170 -15.75 33.38 4.34
N GLY A 171 -16.67 33.77 3.44
CA GLY A 171 -16.89 35.15 3.00
C GLY A 171 -15.66 35.79 2.35
N LYS A 172 -14.72 34.99 1.83
CA LYS A 172 -13.48 35.44 1.18
C LYS A 172 -13.22 34.61 -0.05
N GLU A 173 -12.78 35.28 -1.11
CA GLU A 173 -12.27 34.61 -2.30
C GLU A 173 -10.92 33.97 -1.97
N MET A 174 -10.84 32.65 -2.12
CA MET A 174 -9.66 31.86 -1.78
C MET A 174 -9.32 30.93 -2.94
N GLU A 175 -8.03 30.84 -3.23
CA GLU A 175 -7.51 29.81 -4.13
C GLU A 175 -7.78 28.42 -3.55
N MET A 176 -7.98 27.43 -4.43
CA MET A 176 -8.32 26.07 -4.00
C MET A 176 -7.26 25.47 -3.06
N ASP A 177 -5.97 25.77 -3.26
CA ASP A 177 -4.88 25.35 -2.37
C ASP A 177 -5.08 25.87 -0.94
N GLN A 178 -5.44 27.15 -0.79
CA GLN A 178 -5.65 27.78 0.51
C GLN A 178 -6.87 27.19 1.22
N LEU A 179 -7.96 26.93 0.48
CA LEU A 179 -9.15 26.30 1.00
C LEU A 179 -8.87 24.87 1.48
N VAL A 180 -8.17 24.08 0.67
CA VAL A 180 -7.75 22.72 1.04
C VAL A 180 -6.82 22.74 2.25
N GLN A 181 -5.88 23.68 2.32
CA GLN A 181 -5.00 23.84 3.47
C GLN A 181 -5.78 24.17 4.75
N PHE A 182 -6.78 25.04 4.67
CA PHE A 182 -7.65 25.39 5.80
C PHE A 182 -8.43 24.16 6.29
N MET A 183 -9.08 23.44 5.38
CA MET A 183 -9.82 22.21 5.70
C MET A 183 -8.91 21.16 6.35
N ALA A 184 -7.73 20.91 5.78
CA ALA A 184 -6.78 19.94 6.28
C ALA A 184 -6.29 20.27 7.70
N LYS A 185 -5.93 21.54 7.98
CA LYS A 185 -5.50 21.98 9.32
C LYS A 185 -6.59 21.75 10.36
N LYS A 186 -7.85 22.11 10.05
CA LYS A 186 -8.99 21.90 10.95
C LYS A 186 -9.29 20.43 11.19
N ALA A 187 -9.23 19.61 10.14
CA ALA A 187 -9.43 18.17 10.23
C ALA A 187 -8.33 17.49 11.07
N ILE A 188 -7.06 17.85 10.86
CA ILE A 188 -5.93 17.33 11.65
C ILE A 188 -6.14 17.68 13.13
N GLU A 189 -6.45 18.93 13.45
CA GLU A 189 -6.70 19.36 14.83
C GLU A 189 -7.83 18.56 15.51
N ALA A 190 -8.94 18.34 14.80
CA ALA A 190 -10.07 17.57 15.30
C ALA A 190 -9.72 16.08 15.52
N VAL A 191 -9.00 15.47 14.56
CA VAL A 191 -8.54 14.08 14.65
C VAL A 191 -7.50 13.92 15.76
N GLU A 192 -6.60 14.87 15.96
CA GLU A 192 -5.60 14.80 17.03
C GLU A 192 -6.24 14.84 18.42
N LYS A 193 -7.23 15.74 18.63
CA LYS A 193 -7.98 15.83 19.90
C LYS A 193 -8.71 14.53 20.24
N THR A 194 -9.40 13.96 19.26
CA THR A 194 -10.19 12.73 19.44
C THR A 194 -9.32 11.47 19.57
N LYS A 195 -8.31 11.32 18.70
CA LYS A 195 -7.45 10.13 18.63
C LYS A 195 -6.40 10.07 19.74
N PHE A 196 -5.88 11.22 20.19
CA PHE A 196 -4.78 11.26 21.18
C PHE A 196 -5.18 11.80 22.56
N LYS A 197 -6.46 12.19 22.78
CA LYS A 197 -6.98 12.68 24.07
C LYS A 197 -6.03 13.68 24.75
N GLN A 198 -5.63 14.74 24.03
CA GLN A 198 -4.84 15.81 24.64
C GLN A 198 -5.70 16.59 25.65
N THR A 199 -5.66 16.20 26.92
CA THR A 199 -6.14 17.02 28.04
C THR A 199 -4.95 17.62 28.77
N LYS A 200 -5.10 18.89 29.21
CA LYS A 200 -4.10 19.69 29.95
C LYS A 200 -3.81 19.19 31.38
N SER A 201 -4.18 17.97 31.74
CA SER A 201 -3.98 17.47 33.10
C SER A 201 -2.67 16.70 33.20
N GLU A 202 -1.70 17.33 33.86
CA GLU A 202 -0.60 16.66 34.55
C GLU A 202 -1.18 16.04 35.81
N THR A 203 -1.54 14.75 35.75
CA THR A 203 -1.81 13.98 36.96
C THR A 203 -0.58 13.14 37.27
N SER A 204 -0.13 13.28 38.52
CA SER A 204 1.05 12.65 39.12
C SER A 204 1.08 11.12 38.92
N LEU A 205 2.30 10.63 38.68
CA LEU A 205 2.64 9.22 38.47
C LEU A 205 2.27 8.37 39.69
N SER A 206 1.34 7.44 39.53
CA SER A 206 1.27 6.25 40.39
C SER A 206 1.96 5.07 39.70
N PRO A 207 2.56 4.12 40.45
CA PRO A 207 3.24 2.97 39.86
C PRO A 207 2.23 2.15 39.05
N ALA A 208 2.45 2.06 37.74
CA ALA A 208 1.54 1.32 36.87
C ALA A 208 1.57 -0.16 37.22
N LYS A 209 0.41 -0.74 37.57
CA LYS A 209 0.19 -2.18 37.58
C LYS A 209 0.67 -2.75 36.23
N VAL A 210 1.33 -3.91 36.26
CA VAL A 210 1.75 -4.66 35.06
C VAL A 210 0.49 -5.12 34.32
N GLY A 211 0.00 -4.27 33.43
CA GLY A 211 -1.17 -4.53 32.60
C GLY A 211 -0.80 -4.35 31.13
N ARG A 212 -1.51 -5.08 30.26
CA ARG A 212 -1.31 -5.01 28.80
C ARG A 212 -1.56 -3.61 28.22
N ALA A 213 -2.38 -2.80 28.89
CA ALA A 213 -2.76 -1.48 28.42
C ALA A 213 -1.67 -0.44 28.72
N ILE A 214 -1.14 0.19 27.66
CA ILE A 214 -0.16 1.28 27.80
C ILE A 214 -0.86 2.53 28.36
N PRO A 215 -0.40 3.10 29.49
CA PRO A 215 -0.98 4.30 30.08
C PRO A 215 -0.99 5.50 29.13
N ALA A 216 -1.97 6.38 29.28
CA ALA A 216 -2.11 7.56 28.43
C ALA A 216 -0.93 8.55 28.56
N SER A 217 -0.33 8.67 29.75
CA SER A 217 0.89 9.46 29.96
C SER A 217 2.05 8.91 29.13
N VAL A 218 2.30 7.60 29.21
CA VAL A 218 3.34 6.92 28.44
C VAL A 218 3.12 7.08 26.95
N LYS A 219 1.88 6.89 26.46
CA LYS A 219 1.54 7.11 25.03
C LYS A 219 1.87 8.54 24.59
N ARG A 220 1.48 9.55 25.35
CA ARG A 220 1.77 10.96 25.04
C ARG A 220 3.27 11.23 24.94
N THR A 221 4.04 10.78 25.93
CA THR A 221 5.50 10.96 25.95
C THR A 221 6.18 10.23 24.79
N VAL A 222 5.80 8.97 24.52
CA VAL A 222 6.36 8.17 23.42
C VAL A 222 6.03 8.79 22.06
N TYR A 223 4.80 9.27 21.86
CA TYR A 223 4.42 9.93 20.61
C TYR A 223 5.20 11.22 20.37
N ALA A 224 5.35 12.06 21.40
CA ALA A 224 6.13 13.29 21.33
C ALA A 224 7.61 13.01 21.01
N ARG A 225 8.18 11.93 21.57
CA ARG A 225 9.55 11.47 21.32
C ARG A 225 9.73 10.96 19.88
N ASP A 226 8.88 10.03 19.45
CA ASP A 226 9.13 9.26 18.22
C ASP A 226 8.59 9.94 16.96
N LYS A 227 7.34 10.43 16.98
CA LYS A 227 6.56 11.04 15.87
C LYS A 227 6.43 10.22 14.57
N LYS A 228 7.28 9.23 14.34
CA LYS A 228 7.38 8.36 13.17
C LYS A 228 7.77 6.95 13.61
N CYS A 229 7.65 5.99 12.70
CA CYS A 229 8.14 4.64 12.91
C CYS A 229 9.64 4.69 13.22
N THR A 230 10.03 4.19 14.39
CA THR A 230 11.43 4.13 14.83
C THR A 230 12.28 3.17 13.99
N ASN A 231 11.66 2.30 13.18
CA ASN A 231 12.37 1.40 12.28
C ASN A 231 12.53 1.98 10.86
N CYS A 232 11.44 2.29 10.15
CA CYS A 232 11.47 2.68 8.73
C CYS A 232 11.20 4.17 8.48
N GLY A 233 10.96 4.97 9.53
CA GLY A 233 10.77 6.42 9.41
C GLY A 233 9.43 6.89 8.84
N THR A 234 8.52 6.01 8.40
CA THR A 234 7.17 6.42 7.95
C THR A 234 6.35 7.04 9.08
N THR A 235 5.48 7.98 8.76
CA THR A 235 4.51 8.58 9.68
C THR A 235 3.12 7.95 9.57
N HIS A 236 2.93 7.00 8.65
CA HIS A 236 1.64 6.36 8.38
C HIS A 236 1.42 5.08 9.20
N ASN A 237 0.17 4.87 9.62
CA ASN A 237 -0.31 3.66 10.29
C ASN A 237 0.57 3.24 11.50
N LEU A 238 0.86 4.20 12.37
CA LEU A 238 1.69 4.01 13.56
C LEU A 238 0.93 3.30 14.68
N ASN A 239 1.63 2.42 15.39
CA ASN A 239 1.17 1.65 16.53
C ASN A 239 2.20 1.76 17.65
N TYR A 240 1.72 1.68 18.90
CA TYR A 240 2.59 1.53 20.06
C TYR A 240 2.99 0.05 20.19
N ASP A 241 4.28 -0.20 20.20
CA ASP A 241 4.89 -1.52 20.32
C ASP A 241 5.72 -1.59 21.60
N HIS A 242 5.66 -2.72 22.30
CA HIS A 242 6.54 -2.97 23.44
C HIS A 242 7.83 -3.62 22.93
N ILE A 243 8.99 -3.01 23.22
CA ILE A 243 10.31 -3.52 22.82
C ILE A 243 10.54 -4.92 23.40
N ILE A 244 10.27 -5.08 24.69
CA ILE A 244 10.09 -6.37 25.35
C ILE A 244 8.57 -6.61 25.39
N PRO A 245 8.04 -7.63 24.71
CA PRO A 245 6.62 -7.90 24.67
C PRO A 245 6.02 -8.08 26.07
N TYR A 246 4.78 -7.62 26.25
CA TYR A 246 4.03 -7.84 27.50
C TYR A 246 3.95 -9.34 27.87
N SER A 247 3.77 -10.23 26.88
CA SER A 247 3.74 -11.68 27.10
C SER A 247 5.06 -12.26 27.62
N MET A 248 6.16 -11.50 27.54
CA MET A 248 7.48 -11.83 28.08
C MET A 248 7.81 -10.99 29.33
N GLY A 249 6.80 -10.38 29.97
CA GLY A 249 6.98 -9.58 31.18
C GLY A 249 7.43 -8.14 30.94
N GLY A 250 7.42 -7.66 29.69
CA GLY A 250 7.84 -6.29 29.38
C GLY A 250 6.89 -5.23 29.97
N PRO A 251 7.41 -4.24 30.73
CA PRO A 251 6.57 -3.24 31.38
C PRO A 251 6.11 -2.15 30.40
N ALA A 252 4.98 -1.51 30.67
CA ALA A 252 4.47 -0.41 29.84
C ALA A 252 5.11 0.95 30.21
N THR A 253 6.44 1.06 30.12
CA THR A 253 7.21 2.28 30.41
C THR A 253 7.58 3.05 29.14
N VAL A 254 7.96 4.32 29.28
CA VAL A 254 8.43 5.14 28.14
C VAL A 254 9.66 4.50 27.46
N GLN A 255 10.52 3.85 28.23
CA GLN A 255 11.72 3.18 27.76
C GLN A 255 11.40 1.89 26.99
N ASN A 256 10.38 1.13 27.42
CA ASN A 256 10.02 -0.14 26.80
C ASN A 256 8.93 -0.02 25.72
N VAL A 257 8.39 1.18 25.48
CA VAL A 257 7.39 1.42 24.44
C VAL A 257 7.96 2.32 23.34
N ARG A 258 7.72 1.95 22.08
CA ARG A 258 8.14 2.69 20.88
C ARG A 258 7.01 2.80 19.86
N LEU A 259 7.15 3.72 18.90
CA LEU A 259 6.29 3.74 17.71
C LEU A 259 6.88 2.90 16.57
N LEU A 260 6.06 2.02 16.01
CA LEU A 260 6.30 1.31 14.75
C LEU A 260 5.10 1.43 13.82
N CYS A 261 5.33 1.47 12.51
CA CYS A 261 4.24 1.27 11.56
C CYS A 261 3.73 -0.17 11.63
N PHE A 262 2.50 -0.41 11.17
CA PHE A 262 1.90 -1.75 11.16
C PHE A 262 2.83 -2.84 10.59
N GLU A 263 3.45 -2.62 9.42
CA GLU A 263 4.31 -3.63 8.79
C GLU A 263 5.57 -3.93 9.66
N CYS A 264 6.21 -2.90 10.20
CA CYS A 264 7.38 -3.06 11.08
C CYS A 264 7.02 -3.71 12.42
N ASN A 265 5.83 -3.41 12.95
CA ASN A 265 5.31 -4.05 14.16
C ASN A 265 5.11 -5.55 13.93
N GLN A 266 4.45 -5.95 12.84
CA GLN A 266 4.29 -7.37 12.49
C GLN A 266 5.65 -8.06 12.29
N ARG A 267 6.61 -7.41 11.62
CA ARG A 267 7.97 -7.96 11.46
C ARG A 267 8.67 -8.18 12.82
N ALA A 268 8.56 -7.22 13.74
CA ALA A 268 9.15 -7.33 15.07
C ALA A 268 8.56 -8.50 15.86
N ARG A 269 7.22 -8.66 15.83
CA ARG A 269 6.50 -9.77 16.46
C ARG A 269 6.92 -11.13 15.89
N PHE A 270 7.03 -11.22 14.56
CA PHE A 270 7.49 -12.43 13.89
C PHE A 270 8.92 -12.84 14.30
N ARG A 271 9.86 -11.88 14.37
CA ARG A 271 11.25 -12.14 14.82
C ARG A 271 11.32 -12.65 16.27
N MET A 272 10.37 -12.26 17.11
CA MET A 272 10.27 -12.70 18.50
C MET A 272 9.51 -14.03 18.67
N GLY A 273 9.10 -14.68 17.58
CA GLY A 273 8.35 -15.94 17.63
C GLY A 273 6.91 -15.80 18.13
N LEU A 274 6.39 -14.56 18.24
CA LEU A 274 5.04 -14.29 18.75
C LEU A 274 3.95 -14.54 17.70
N GLU A 275 4.32 -14.70 16.43
CA GLU A 275 3.43 -15.04 15.33
C GLU A 275 4.09 -16.10 14.45
N LYS A 276 3.34 -17.13 14.05
CA LYS A 276 3.81 -18.14 13.09
C LYS A 276 4.08 -17.54 11.69
N SER A 277 3.40 -16.44 11.34
CA SER A 277 3.61 -15.64 10.13
C SER A 277 2.95 -14.26 10.32
N PRO A 278 3.52 -13.17 9.77
CA PRO A 278 2.82 -11.88 9.72
C PRO A 278 1.48 -12.00 8.98
N PRO A 279 0.34 -11.57 9.56
CA PRO A 279 -0.93 -11.50 8.85
C PRO A 279 -0.81 -10.53 7.67
N ARG A 280 -1.39 -10.92 6.53
CA ARG A 280 -1.52 -10.01 5.38
C ARG A 280 -2.43 -8.85 5.76
N ARG A 281 -2.15 -7.65 5.24
CA ARG A 281 -3.23 -6.68 5.07
C ARG A 281 -4.23 -7.32 4.12
N VAL A 282 -5.38 -7.73 4.65
CA VAL A 282 -6.56 -7.88 3.82
C VAL A 282 -6.83 -6.48 3.27
N GLY A 283 -6.88 -6.35 1.94
CA GLY A 283 -7.04 -5.06 1.28
C GLY A 283 -8.24 -4.31 1.84
N LYS A 284 -8.04 -3.03 2.16
CA LYS A 284 -9.08 -2.02 2.11
C LYS A 284 -8.76 -1.13 0.94
#